data_AF-A0A3D8S5H2-F1
#
_entry.id   AF-A0A3D8S5H2-F1
#
_cell.length_a   1.000
_cell.length_b   1.000
_cell.length_c   1.000
_cell.angle_alpha   90.00
_cell.angle_beta   90.00
_cell.angle_gamma   90.00
#
_symmetry.space_group_name_H-M   'P 1'
#
loop_
_entity.id
_entity.type
_entity.pdbx_description
1 polymer ?
#
loop_
_entity_poly.entity_id
_entity_poly.type
_entity_poly.pdbx_seq_one_letter_code
_entity_poly.pdbx_strand_id
1 'polypeptide(L)'
;MLRLLLFASLALCSTIQKAPALFHDPPYRSIYCYPNEHKVLSAPLIQRLNDPRNDTVLSLDPSTCARAICIGGAAVWVCNDNKDAVIGITNKEIAASAERVAAECYEEFFGLVYTGGRVFTNPAKVRVVVAKDYMCLGSLPVEY
;
A
#
# COMPACT_ATOMS: atom_id res chain seq x y z
N MET A 1 34.72 -32.46 -40.10
CA MET A 1 33.54 -32.44 -39.21
C MET A 1 33.67 -31.27 -38.25
N LEU A 2 33.03 -30.14 -38.56
CA LEU A 2 33.16 -28.87 -37.84
C LEU A 2 31.95 -28.72 -36.89
N ARG A 3 32.17 -28.72 -35.57
CA ARG A 3 31.10 -28.52 -34.58
C ARG A 3 30.83 -27.02 -34.42
N LEU A 4 29.68 -26.57 -34.91
CA LEU A 4 29.11 -25.25 -34.62
C LEU A 4 28.64 -25.23 -33.15
N LEU A 5 29.26 -24.39 -32.32
CA LEU A 5 28.80 -24.07 -30.97
C LEU A 5 27.85 -22.87 -31.07
N LEU A 6 26.53 -23.12 -30.94
CA LEU A 6 25.56 -22.06 -30.70
C LEU A 6 25.68 -21.59 -29.24
N PHE A 7 26.24 -20.39 -29.05
CA PHE A 7 26.12 -19.66 -27.79
C PHE A 7 24.73 -19.01 -27.75
N ALA A 8 23.82 -19.61 -26.98
CA ALA A 8 22.57 -18.97 -26.60
C ALA A 8 22.88 -17.85 -25.59
N SER A 9 22.83 -16.60 -26.05
CA SER A 9 22.90 -15.42 -25.21
C SER A 9 21.66 -15.36 -24.32
N LEU A 10 21.79 -15.83 -23.08
CA LEU A 10 20.86 -15.54 -21.99
C LEU A 10 20.91 -14.02 -21.75
N ALA A 11 19.95 -13.32 -22.35
CA ALA A 11 19.65 -11.94 -21.99
C ALA A 11 19.20 -11.93 -20.53
N LEU A 12 20.11 -11.56 -19.63
CA LEU A 12 19.79 -11.16 -18.27
C LEU A 12 18.84 -9.97 -18.38
N CYS A 13 17.54 -10.25 -18.31
CA CYS A 13 16.52 -9.24 -18.08
C CYS A 13 16.69 -8.76 -16.64
N SER A 14 17.68 -7.89 -16.43
CA SER A 14 17.88 -7.16 -15.20
C SER A 14 16.68 -6.24 -15.04
N THR A 15 15.61 -6.70 -14.41
CA THR A 15 14.56 -5.83 -13.89
C THR A 15 15.24 -4.87 -12.94
N ILE A 16 15.52 -3.66 -13.43
CA ILE A 16 16.01 -2.54 -12.63
C ILE A 16 14.92 -2.29 -11.59
N GLN A 17 15.11 -2.82 -10.38
CA GLN A 17 14.28 -2.48 -9.23
C GLN A 17 14.53 -0.99 -8.98
N LYS A 18 13.63 -0.16 -9.49
CA LYS A 18 13.64 1.28 -9.23
C LYS A 18 13.59 1.44 -7.71
N ALA A 19 14.63 2.04 -7.13
CA ALA A 19 14.65 2.31 -5.70
C ALA A 19 13.39 3.11 -5.32
N PRO A 20 12.78 2.86 -4.15
CA PRO A 20 11.55 3.54 -3.76
C PRO A 20 11.80 5.06 -3.75
N ALA A 21 10.96 5.80 -4.47
CA ALA A 21 10.97 7.26 -4.41
C ALA A 21 10.56 7.71 -3.00
N LEU A 22 11.35 8.61 -2.41
CA LEU A 22 11.11 9.16 -1.07
C LEU A 22 10.60 10.59 -1.19
N PHE A 23 9.39 10.84 -0.71
CA PHE A 23 8.81 12.19 -0.63
C PHE A 23 8.69 12.64 0.82
N HIS A 24 9.11 13.87 1.11
CA HIS A 24 9.00 14.51 2.43
C HIS A 24 7.93 15.60 2.37
N ASP A 25 6.85 15.48 3.16
CA ASP A 25 5.76 16.46 3.18
C ASP A 25 5.10 16.56 4.58
N PRO A 26 5.46 17.57 5.40
CA PRO A 26 4.88 17.75 6.74
C PRO A 26 3.34 17.86 6.71
N PRO A 27 2.59 17.22 7.63
CA PRO A 27 3.03 16.56 8.87
C PRO A 27 3.52 15.11 8.70
N TYR A 28 3.56 14.58 7.48
CA TYR A 28 3.91 13.20 7.19
C TYR A 28 5.41 13.07 6.89
N ARG A 29 6.08 12.13 7.56
CA ARG A 29 7.55 12.12 7.51
C ARG A 29 8.10 11.63 6.18
N SER A 30 7.46 10.64 5.54
CA SER A 30 7.99 9.98 4.35
C SER A 30 6.91 9.18 3.64
N ILE A 31 6.83 9.29 2.31
CA ILE A 31 6.09 8.37 1.44
C ILE A 31 7.10 7.52 0.68
N TYR A 32 6.89 6.20 0.62
CA TYR A 32 7.67 5.29 -0.21
C TYR A 32 6.77 4.54 -1.17
N CYS A 33 7.11 4.53 -2.46
CA CYS A 33 6.33 3.86 -3.51
C CYS A 33 6.95 2.51 -3.88
N TYR A 34 6.11 1.48 -4.05
CA TYR A 34 6.54 0.09 -4.32
C TYR A 34 5.90 -0.45 -5.60
N PRO A 35 6.51 -0.19 -6.78
CA PRO A 35 5.86 -0.43 -8.05
C PRO A 35 5.56 -1.89 -8.40
N ASN A 36 6.25 -2.81 -7.75
CA ASN A 36 6.06 -4.25 -7.97
C ASN A 36 4.99 -4.88 -7.05
N GLU A 37 4.47 -4.15 -6.06
CA GLU A 37 3.45 -4.64 -5.09
C GLU A 37 2.05 -4.08 -5.36
N HIS A 38 1.93 -3.44 -6.50
CA HIS A 38 0.79 -2.72 -7.04
C HIS A 38 -0.45 -3.60 -7.28
N LYS A 39 -1.60 -3.08 -6.85
CA LYS A 39 -2.95 -3.52 -7.25
C LYS A 39 -3.83 -2.29 -7.44
N VAL A 40 -4.90 -2.44 -8.22
CA VAL A 40 -5.87 -1.36 -8.47
C VAL A 40 -6.52 -0.98 -7.15
N LEU A 41 -6.18 0.21 -6.64
CA LEU A 41 -6.96 0.84 -5.58
C LEU A 41 -8.08 1.59 -6.27
N SER A 42 -9.27 0.99 -6.28
CA SER A 42 -10.45 1.69 -6.78
C SER A 42 -10.81 2.81 -5.80
N ALA A 43 -11.13 4.01 -6.28
CA ALA A 43 -11.69 5.11 -5.47
C ALA A 43 -12.78 4.67 -4.44
N PRO A 44 -13.63 3.66 -4.73
CA PRO A 44 -14.53 3.06 -3.74
C PRO A 44 -13.88 2.59 -2.42
N LEU A 45 -12.64 2.10 -2.43
CA LEU A 45 -11.98 1.61 -1.21
C LEU A 45 -11.76 2.75 -0.22
N ILE A 46 -11.23 3.87 -0.73
CA ILE A 46 -10.93 5.06 0.06
C ILE A 46 -12.22 5.69 0.57
N GLN A 47 -13.25 5.78 -0.29
CA GLN A 47 -14.55 6.33 0.09
C GLN A 47 -15.17 5.60 1.28
N ARG A 48 -15.01 4.27 1.37
CA ARG A 48 -15.52 3.50 2.51
C ARG A 48 -14.81 3.81 3.83
N LEU A 49 -13.51 4.10 3.80
CA LEU A 49 -12.77 4.52 4.99
C LEU A 49 -13.12 5.96 5.41
N ASN A 50 -13.52 6.80 4.45
CA ASN A 50 -13.95 8.18 4.68
C ASN A 50 -15.43 8.33 5.09
N ASP A 51 -16.20 7.24 5.18
CA ASP A 51 -17.59 7.34 5.64
C ASP A 51 -17.60 7.86 7.09
N PRO A 52 -18.19 9.04 7.36
CA PRO A 52 -18.19 9.64 8.70
C PRO A 52 -18.91 8.79 9.74
N ARG A 53 -19.75 7.84 9.32
CA ARG A 53 -20.40 6.86 10.22
C ARG A 53 -19.47 5.75 10.67
N ASN A 54 -18.31 5.61 10.02
CA ASN A 54 -17.30 4.60 10.29
C ASN A 54 -16.04 5.23 10.93
N ASP A 55 -16.12 6.38 11.60
CA ASP A 55 -14.94 6.97 12.26
C ASP A 55 -14.57 6.24 13.56
N THR A 56 -14.19 4.97 13.40
CA THR A 56 -13.78 4.07 14.48
C THR A 56 -12.31 4.29 14.76
N VAL A 57 -11.95 4.33 16.04
CA VAL A 57 -10.55 4.31 16.46
C VAL A 57 -10.06 2.87 16.43
N LEU A 58 -9.09 2.58 15.57
CA LEU A 58 -8.39 1.31 15.55
C LEU A 58 -7.24 1.38 16.57
N SER A 59 -7.32 0.55 17.62
CA SER A 59 -6.26 0.40 18.62
C SER A 59 -5.32 -0.71 18.20
N LEU A 60 -4.02 -0.39 18.07
CA LEU A 60 -2.98 -1.32 17.65
C LEU A 60 -1.97 -1.54 18.77
N ASP A 61 -1.75 -2.80 19.12
CA ASP A 61 -0.68 -3.20 20.03
C ASP A 61 0.71 -2.88 19.43
N PRO A 62 1.74 -2.71 20.27
CA PRO A 62 3.10 -2.42 19.79
C PRO A 62 3.63 -3.47 18.80
N SER A 63 4.31 -3.02 17.75
CA SER A 63 4.90 -3.87 16.71
C SER A 63 3.91 -4.79 15.97
N THR A 64 2.62 -4.43 15.95
CA THR A 64 1.59 -5.18 15.23
C THR A 64 1.09 -4.44 13.99
N CYS A 65 0.48 -5.20 13.08
CA CYS A 65 -0.26 -4.64 11.96
C CYS A 65 -1.68 -5.21 11.96
N ALA A 66 -2.66 -4.39 11.58
CA ALA A 66 -4.01 -4.84 11.31
C ALA A 66 -4.45 -4.40 9.91
N ARG A 67 -5.38 -5.16 9.35
CA ARG A 67 -6.01 -4.82 8.07
C ARG A 67 -7.21 -3.92 8.34
N ALA A 68 -7.18 -2.69 7.81
CA ALA A 68 -8.29 -1.75 7.96
C ALA A 68 -9.41 -2.02 6.95
N ILE A 69 -9.06 -2.28 5.69
CA ILE A 69 -10.03 -2.60 4.64
C ILE A 69 -9.40 -3.49 3.55
N CYS A 70 -10.26 -4.20 2.81
CA CYS A 70 -9.91 -5.26 1.88
C CYS A 70 -10.91 -5.26 0.71
N ILE A 71 -10.45 -5.09 -0.54
CA ILE A 71 -11.31 -5.17 -1.73
C ILE A 71 -10.49 -5.55 -2.97
N GLY A 72 -11.05 -6.36 -3.87
CA GLY A 72 -10.48 -6.57 -5.22
C GLY A 72 -9.04 -7.14 -5.25
N GLY A 73 -8.62 -7.83 -4.18
CA GLY A 73 -7.24 -8.29 -4.02
C GLY A 73 -6.24 -7.21 -3.58
N ALA A 74 -6.71 -6.09 -3.04
CA ALA A 74 -5.93 -5.04 -2.40
C ALA A 74 -6.38 -4.84 -0.96
N ALA A 75 -5.46 -4.45 -0.09
CA ALA A 75 -5.74 -4.10 1.29
C ALA A 75 -5.05 -2.80 1.69
N VAL A 76 -5.70 -2.09 2.62
CA VAL A 76 -5.03 -1.07 3.42
C VAL A 76 -4.71 -1.67 4.77
N TRP A 77 -3.42 -1.72 5.07
CA TRP A 77 -2.88 -2.17 6.33
C TRP A 77 -2.45 -0.98 7.16
N VAL A 78 -2.54 -1.13 8.47
CA VAL A 78 -2.11 -0.13 9.44
C VAL A 78 -1.19 -0.83 10.42
N CYS A 79 0.05 -0.38 10.47
CA CYS A 79 1.10 -0.95 11.30
C CYS A 79 1.51 0.02 12.39
N ASN A 80 1.50 -0.45 13.64
CA ASN A 80 2.11 0.26 14.75
C ASN A 80 3.59 -0.15 14.85
N ASP A 81 4.47 0.66 14.25
CA ASP A 81 5.91 0.42 14.32
C ASP A 81 6.52 0.94 15.65
N ASN A 82 5.68 1.41 16.60
CA ASN A 82 6.11 1.67 17.98
C ASN A 82 6.29 0.36 18.74
N LYS A 83 7.37 0.24 19.50
CA LYS A 83 7.71 -0.95 20.27
C LYS A 83 7.08 -0.99 21.66
N ASP A 84 6.69 0.17 22.18
CA ASP A 84 6.41 0.32 23.60
C ASP A 84 5.03 0.91 23.90
N ALA A 85 4.28 1.35 22.88
CA ALA A 85 2.99 2.02 23.07
C ALA A 85 1.90 1.45 22.18
N VAL A 86 0.71 1.28 22.78
CA VAL A 86 -0.54 1.09 22.05
C VAL A 86 -0.90 2.40 21.37
N ILE A 87 -1.38 2.34 20.13
CA ILE A 87 -1.71 3.53 19.35
C ILE A 87 -3.13 3.42 18.82
N GLY A 88 -3.90 4.47 19.05
CA GLY A 88 -5.18 4.71 18.39
C GLY A 88 -4.97 5.52 17.11
N ILE A 89 -5.59 5.08 16.02
CA ILE A 89 -5.67 5.83 14.77
C ILE A 89 -7.09 5.73 14.22
N THR A 90 -7.63 6.85 13.75
CA THR A 90 -8.99 6.92 13.21
C THR A 90 -9.06 6.40 11.78
N ASN A 91 -10.23 5.88 11.37
CA ASN A 91 -10.45 5.50 9.97
C ASN A 91 -10.27 6.68 9.02
N LYS A 92 -10.60 7.90 9.44
CA LYS A 92 -10.33 9.12 8.68
C LYS A 92 -8.83 9.36 8.44
N GLU A 93 -7.98 9.18 9.45
CA GLU A 93 -6.54 9.29 9.30
C GLU A 93 -5.96 8.19 8.39
N ILE A 94 -6.49 6.97 8.50
CA ILE A 94 -6.13 5.85 7.62
C ILE A 94 -6.51 6.17 6.17
N ALA A 95 -7.72 6.68 5.94
CA ALA A 95 -8.22 7.07 4.63
C ALA A 95 -7.36 8.16 3.99
N ALA A 96 -7.10 9.26 4.71
CA ALA A 96 -6.27 10.37 4.22
C ALA A 96 -4.84 9.91 3.89
N SER A 97 -4.31 8.98 4.69
CA SER A 97 -3.00 8.36 4.45
C SER A 97 -2.99 7.48 3.21
N ALA A 98 -4.03 6.66 3.01
CA ALA A 98 -4.20 5.82 1.83
C ALA A 98 -4.43 6.65 0.56
N GLU A 99 -5.18 7.75 0.64
CA GLU A 99 -5.36 8.73 -0.44
C GLU A 99 -4.04 9.32 -0.89
N ARG A 100 -3.18 9.71 0.04
CA ARG A 100 -1.84 10.21 -0.27
C ARG A 100 -1.00 9.18 -0.99
N VAL A 101 -1.02 7.93 -0.53
CA VAL A 101 -0.33 6.84 -1.23
C VAL A 101 -0.90 6.66 -2.65
N ALA A 102 -2.22 6.72 -2.81
CA ALA A 102 -2.86 6.64 -4.11
C ALA A 102 -2.52 7.82 -5.04
N ALA A 103 -2.37 9.03 -4.50
CA ALA A 103 -2.07 10.24 -5.27
C ALA A 103 -0.59 10.32 -5.69
N GLU A 104 0.33 9.89 -4.82
CA GLU A 104 1.77 10.06 -5.02
C GLU A 104 2.47 8.80 -5.54
N CYS A 105 1.94 7.62 -5.21
CA CYS A 105 2.49 6.32 -5.59
C CYS A 105 1.58 5.59 -6.57
N TYR A 106 1.08 6.28 -7.60
CA TYR A 106 0.38 5.62 -8.68
C TYR A 106 1.27 5.31 -9.88
N GLU A 107 0.97 4.21 -10.54
CA GLU A 107 1.42 3.91 -11.88
C GLU A 107 0.22 3.58 -12.74
N GLU A 108 0.17 4.15 -13.94
CA GLU A 108 -0.84 3.82 -14.93
C GLU A 108 -0.29 2.80 -15.92
N PHE A 109 -0.95 1.65 -16.05
CA PHE A 109 -0.56 0.60 -16.99
C PHE A 109 -1.81 0.03 -17.68
N PHE A 110 -1.89 0.16 -19.01
CA PHE A 110 -3.08 -0.18 -19.81
C PHE A 110 -4.39 0.46 -19.30
N GLY A 111 -4.35 1.73 -18.89
CA GLY A 111 -5.54 2.46 -18.39
C GLY A 111 -6.00 2.01 -16.99
N LEU A 112 -5.22 1.18 -16.30
CA LEU A 112 -5.45 0.80 -14.91
C LEU A 112 -4.48 1.57 -14.01
N VAL A 113 -5.03 2.18 -12.96
CA VAL A 113 -4.25 2.87 -11.93
C VAL A 113 -3.89 1.86 -10.84
N TYR A 114 -2.60 1.64 -10.67
CA TYR A 114 -2.05 0.83 -9.60
C TYR A 114 -1.47 1.73 -8.54
N THR A 115 -1.61 1.35 -7.27
CA THR A 115 -0.90 2.06 -6.21
C THR A 115 -0.39 1.10 -5.15
N GLY A 116 0.74 1.47 -4.56
CA GLY A 116 1.37 0.74 -3.49
C GLY A 116 2.41 1.59 -2.83
N GLY A 117 2.31 1.73 -1.51
CA GLY A 117 3.19 2.61 -0.78
C GLY A 117 2.90 2.63 0.69
N ARG A 118 3.78 3.33 1.41
CA ARG A 118 3.67 3.51 2.84
C ARG A 118 3.80 4.98 3.22
N VAL A 119 2.96 5.45 4.15
CA VAL A 119 3.10 6.79 4.74
C VAL A 119 3.16 6.68 6.26
N PHE A 120 4.04 7.47 6.86
CA PHE A 120 4.19 7.57 8.31
C PHE A 120 3.35 8.73 8.85
N THR A 121 2.42 8.43 9.75
CA THR A 121 1.68 9.45 10.49
C THR A 121 2.49 9.89 11.72
N ASN A 122 2.64 11.20 11.89
CA ASN A 122 3.28 11.83 13.03
C ASN A 122 2.18 12.28 14.00
N PRO A 123 2.29 12.10 15.33
CA PRO A 123 3.46 11.68 16.12
C PRO A 123 3.69 10.16 16.27
N ALA A 124 2.85 9.33 15.66
CA ALA A 124 2.61 7.99 16.18
C ALA A 124 3.52 6.86 15.65
N LYS A 125 4.43 7.08 14.70
CA LYS A 125 5.14 5.95 14.02
C LYS A 125 4.15 4.91 13.45
N VAL A 126 2.92 5.33 13.15
CA VAL A 126 1.97 4.46 12.46
C VAL A 126 2.25 4.54 10.97
N ARG A 127 2.28 3.38 10.35
CA ARG A 127 2.51 3.23 8.93
C ARG A 127 1.26 2.68 8.28
N VAL A 128 0.67 3.46 7.38
CA VAL A 128 -0.41 2.99 6.51
C VAL A 128 0.23 2.44 5.24
N VAL A 129 -0.09 1.19 4.90
CA VAL A 129 0.43 0.49 3.74
C VAL A 129 -0.72 0.13 2.82
N VAL A 130 -0.62 0.56 1.56
CA VAL A 130 -1.50 0.11 0.50
C VAL A 130 -0.75 -0.96 -0.30
N ALA A 131 -1.28 -2.17 -0.37
CA ALA A 131 -0.60 -3.26 -1.06
C ALA A 131 -1.59 -4.30 -1.62
N LYS A 132 -1.11 -5.08 -2.58
CA LYS A 132 -1.76 -6.31 -3.02
C LYS A 132 -1.91 -7.29 -1.85
N ASP A 133 -3.10 -7.83 -1.68
CA ASP A 133 -3.42 -8.84 -0.68
C ASP A 133 -4.33 -9.89 -1.29
N TYR A 134 -3.79 -11.09 -1.55
CA TYR A 134 -4.53 -12.19 -2.16
C TYR A 134 -5.70 -12.68 -1.29
N MET A 135 -5.66 -12.45 0.03
CA MET A 135 -6.79 -12.74 0.89
C MET A 135 -8.00 -11.85 0.58
N CYS A 136 -7.79 -10.72 -0.11
CA CYS A 136 -8.86 -9.82 -0.58
C CYS A 136 -9.48 -10.23 -1.92
N LEU A 137 -9.09 -11.36 -2.52
CA LEU A 137 -9.66 -11.85 -3.78
C LEU A 137 -11.01 -12.55 -3.62
N GLY A 138 -11.44 -12.87 -2.39
CA GLY A 138 -12.74 -13.50 -2.11
C GLY A 138 -13.77 -12.60 -1.42
N SER A 139 -13.34 -11.42 -0.96
CA SER A 139 -14.24 -10.44 -0.35
C SER A 139 -14.90 -9.62 -1.45
N LEU A 140 -16.05 -10.09 -1.96
CA LEU A 140 -16.97 -9.21 -2.68
C LEU A 140 -17.33 -8.04 -1.75
N PRO A 141 -17.52 -6.82 -2.28
CA PRO A 141 -18.02 -5.72 -1.47
C PRO A 141 -19.37 -6.16 -0.88
N VAL A 142 -19.42 -6.33 0.44
CA VAL A 142 -20.69 -6.42 1.14
C VAL A 142 -21.28 -5.02 1.05
N GLU A 143 -22.25 -4.86 0.15
CA GLU A 143 -23.11 -3.69 0.09
C GLU A 143 -23.93 -3.66 1.38
N TYR A 144 -23.75 -2.61 2.18
CA TYR A 144 -24.55 -2.31 3.38
C TYR A 144 -25.40 -1.08 3.12
#